data_AF-X1I221-F1
#
_entry.id   AF-X1I221-F1
#
_cell.length_a   1.000
_cell.length_b   1.000
_cell.length_c   1.000
_cell.angle_alpha   90.00
_cell.angle_beta   90.00
_cell.angle_gamma   90.00
#
_symmetry.space_group_name_H-M   'P 1'
#
loop_
_entity.id
_entity.type
_entity.pdbx_description
1 polymer ?
#
loop_
_entity_poly.entity_id
_entity_poly.type
_entity_poly.pdbx_seq_one_letter_code
_entity_poly.pdbx_strand_id
1 'polypeptide(L)'
;LWAPPHSQQLRIVPVEESITPEHHVPTYEEIRKIVENAEEPIAVGDCVCRKGKGVRGRICKTTTRLETCMGFGYYAQMYIDQGWANQVSKEEAMKVLEKNME
;
A
#
# COMPACT_ATOMS: atom_id res chain seq x y z
N LEU A 1 -6.43 28.83 12.76
CA LEU A 1 -5.36 27.85 12.55
C LEU A 1 -5.86 26.79 11.57
N TRP A 2 -5.69 27.04 10.26
CA TRP A 2 -6.08 26.11 9.21
C TRP A 2 -4.96 25.08 9.04
N ALA A 3 -5.16 23.87 9.55
CA ALA A 3 -4.24 22.77 9.27
C ALA A 3 -4.41 22.36 7.79
N PRO A 4 -3.34 22.32 6.98
CA PRO A 4 -3.44 21.97 5.56
C PRO A 4 -4.06 20.58 5.43
N PRO A 5 -5.11 20.39 4.59
CA PRO A 5 -5.95 19.19 4.59
C PRO A 5 -5.07 17.95 4.57
N HIS A 6 -4.99 17.26 5.71
CA HIS A 6 -4.37 15.96 5.75
C HIS A 6 -5.30 15.07 4.94
N SER A 7 -4.83 14.56 3.79
CA SER A 7 -5.62 13.61 3.01
C SER A 7 -5.79 12.36 3.86
N GLN A 8 -6.86 12.34 4.66
CA GLN A 8 -7.22 11.17 5.45
C GLN A 8 -7.69 10.12 4.45
N GLN A 9 -6.87 9.09 4.25
CA GLN A 9 -7.22 7.97 3.39
C GLN A 9 -8.42 7.19 3.97
N LEU A 10 -8.62 7.29 5.28
CA LEU A 10 -9.66 6.60 6.03
C LEU A 10 -10.48 7.60 6.85
N ARG A 11 -11.80 7.42 6.87
CA ARG A 11 -12.73 8.13 7.75
C ARG A 11 -13.01 7.27 8.98
N ILE A 12 -12.90 7.85 10.17
CA ILE A 12 -13.28 7.16 11.40
C ILE A 12 -14.79 7.29 11.61
N VAL A 13 -15.45 6.17 11.92
CA VAL A 13 -16.84 6.13 12.38
C VAL A 13 -16.83 5.55 13.81
N PRO A 14 -17.19 6.33 14.84
CA PRO A 14 -17.19 5.83 16.21
C PRO A 14 -18.35 4.84 16.42
N VAL A 15 -18.09 3.72 17.12
CA VAL A 15 -19.08 2.67 17.41
C VAL A 15 -19.32 2.46 18.92
N GLU A 16 -18.86 3.38 19.76
CA GLU A 16 -18.96 3.31 21.25
C GLU A 16 -18.37 2.04 21.89
N GLU A 17 -17.55 1.28 21.18
CA GLU A 17 -16.84 0.10 21.67
C GLU A 17 -15.33 0.36 21.79
N SER A 18 -14.71 -0.28 22.79
CA SER A 18 -13.26 -0.26 22.97
C SER A 18 -12.64 -1.58 22.55
N ILE A 19 -11.65 -1.53 21.67
CA ILE A 19 -10.78 -2.66 21.30
C ILE A 19 -9.39 -2.43 21.87
N THR A 20 -8.81 -3.45 22.49
CA THR A 20 -7.40 -3.42 22.92
C THR A 20 -6.52 -3.45 21.68
N PRO A 21 -5.63 -2.47 21.45
CA PRO A 21 -4.76 -2.47 20.28
C PRO A 21 -3.73 -3.60 20.37
N GLU A 22 -3.80 -4.55 19.45
CA GLU A 22 -2.74 -5.53 19.22
C GLU A 22 -1.87 -5.06 18.06
N HIS A 23 -0.61 -4.74 18.34
CA HIS A 23 0.35 -4.32 17.32
C HIS A 23 1.17 -5.53 16.84
N HIS A 24 0.65 -6.26 15.87
CA HIS A 24 1.38 -7.32 15.20
C HIS A 24 2.08 -6.78 13.94
N VAL A 25 3.40 -6.98 13.85
CA VAL A 25 4.19 -6.67 12.65
C VAL A 25 4.49 -7.99 11.93
N PRO A 26 3.92 -8.24 10.74
CA PRO A 26 4.17 -9.46 10.02
C PRO A 26 5.63 -9.53 9.54
N THR A 27 6.17 -10.74 9.56
CA THR A 27 7.48 -11.07 8.99
C THR A 27 7.45 -11.03 7.47
N TYR A 28 8.63 -10.96 6.85
CA TYR A 28 8.76 -11.04 5.40
C TYR A 28 8.13 -12.33 4.82
N GLU A 29 8.34 -13.46 5.48
CA GLU A 29 7.78 -14.76 5.07
C GLU A 29 6.24 -14.79 5.11
N GLU A 30 5.63 -14.12 6.09
CA GLU A 30 4.17 -13.99 6.17
C GLU A 30 3.65 -13.12 5.02
N ILE A 31 4.30 -11.99 4.72
CA ILE A 31 3.94 -11.13 3.59
C ILE A 31 4.13 -11.86 2.26
N ARG A 32 5.21 -12.63 2.11
CA ARG A 32 5.48 -13.46 0.94
C ARG A 32 4.34 -14.43 0.69
N LYS A 33 3.87 -15.13 1.72
CA LYS A 33 2.72 -16.05 1.63
C LYS A 33 1.44 -15.36 1.20
N ILE A 34 1.21 -14.11 1.62
CA ILE A 34 0.05 -13.33 1.17
C ILE A 34 0.12 -13.13 -0.34
N VAL A 35 1.28 -12.73 -0.89
CA VAL A 35 1.44 -12.53 -2.34
C VAL A 35 1.39 -13.86 -3.10
N GLU A 36 1.98 -14.92 -2.57
CA GLU A 36 1.92 -16.26 -3.19
C GLU A 36 0.50 -16.79 -3.32
N ASN A 37 -0.37 -16.51 -2.35
CA ASN A 37 -1.76 -16.96 -2.31
C ASN A 37 -2.77 -15.89 -2.75
N ALA A 38 -2.28 -14.74 -3.25
CA ALA A 38 -3.15 -13.65 -3.66
C ALA A 38 -4.03 -14.03 -4.86
N GLU A 39 -5.26 -13.52 -4.85
CA GLU A 39 -6.17 -13.57 -5.99
C GLU A 39 -5.69 -12.64 -7.11
N GLU A 40 -5.73 -13.13 -8.35
CA GLU A 40 -5.48 -12.32 -9.53
C GLU A 40 -6.67 -11.40 -9.84
N PRO A 41 -6.44 -10.24 -10.50
CA PRO A 41 -5.14 -9.73 -10.92
C PRO A 41 -4.31 -9.18 -9.75
N ILE A 42 -2.99 -9.18 -9.91
CA ILE A 42 -2.07 -8.42 -9.05
C ILE A 42 -1.71 -7.12 -9.75
N ALA A 43 -1.75 -6.00 -9.01
CA ALA A 43 -1.37 -4.70 -9.54
C ALA A 43 -0.36 -3.99 -8.64
N VAL A 44 0.60 -3.28 -9.25
CA VAL A 44 1.56 -2.43 -8.55
C VAL A 44 1.42 -1.00 -9.05
N GLY A 45 1.28 -0.06 -8.11
CA GLY A 45 1.23 1.37 -8.39
C GLY A 45 2.08 2.20 -7.42
N ASP A 46 2.00 3.51 -7.57
CA ASP A 46 2.67 4.46 -6.68
C ASP A 46 2.17 4.32 -5.23
N CYS A 47 3.10 4.31 -4.28
CA CYS A 47 2.80 4.38 -2.86
C CYS A 47 2.11 5.70 -2.54
N VAL A 48 0.78 5.65 -2.41
CA VAL A 48 -0.08 6.81 -2.15
C VAL A 48 0.38 7.61 -0.92
N CYS A 49 0.90 6.94 0.10
CA CYS A 49 1.46 7.58 1.30
C CYS A 49 2.72 8.41 0.97
N ARG A 50 3.65 7.85 0.18
CA ARG A 50 4.89 8.54 -0.21
C ARG A 50 4.59 9.66 -1.21
N LYS A 51 3.77 9.40 -2.23
CA LYS A 51 3.32 10.38 -3.22
C LYS A 51 2.61 11.56 -2.56
N GLY A 52 1.65 11.29 -1.68
CA GLY A 52 0.89 12.32 -0.97
C GLY A 52 1.76 13.17 -0.04
N LYS A 53 2.73 12.57 0.67
CA LYS A 53 3.70 13.34 1.46
C LYS A 53 4.68 14.13 0.58
N GLY A 54 5.10 13.58 -0.56
CA GLY A 54 5.98 14.22 -1.53
C GLY A 54 5.39 15.51 -2.11
N VAL A 55 4.11 15.50 -2.50
CA VAL A 55 3.37 16.70 -2.96
C VAL A 55 3.38 17.83 -1.91
N ARG A 56 3.54 17.48 -0.63
CA ARG A 56 3.59 18.44 0.50
C ARG A 56 5.02 18.78 0.93
N GLY A 57 6.02 18.47 0.11
CA GLY A 57 7.43 18.70 0.41
C GLY A 57 8.02 17.79 1.50
N ARG A 58 7.30 16.74 1.90
CA ARG A 58 7.74 15.79 2.95
C ARG A 58 8.10 14.44 2.32
N ILE A 59 9.23 14.36 1.66
CA ILE A 59 9.68 13.10 1.04
C ILE A 59 9.91 12.00 2.09
N CYS A 60 9.74 10.74 1.67
CA CYS A 60 10.06 9.60 2.53
C CYS A 60 11.57 9.56 2.77
N LYS A 61 11.99 9.42 4.03
CA LYS A 61 13.41 9.36 4.41
C LYS A 61 14.01 7.97 4.31
N THR A 62 13.18 6.93 4.25
CA THR A 62 13.60 5.53 4.22
C THR A 62 13.93 5.05 2.81
N THR A 63 13.16 5.49 1.81
CA THR A 63 13.35 5.05 0.42
C THR A 63 12.78 6.07 -0.55
N THR A 64 13.33 6.12 -1.75
CA THR A 64 12.86 6.95 -2.88
C THR A 64 11.89 6.20 -3.79
N ARG A 65 11.72 4.88 -3.62
CA ARG A 65 10.87 4.05 -4.48
C ARG A 65 9.38 4.43 -4.32
N LEU A 66 8.69 4.65 -5.43
CA LEU A 66 7.25 4.94 -5.44
C LEU A 66 6.43 3.72 -5.88
N GLU A 67 6.82 3.01 -6.92
CA GLU A 67 6.11 1.81 -7.41
C GLU A 67 6.29 0.61 -6.46
N THR A 68 5.56 0.63 -5.35
CA THR A 68 5.60 -0.42 -4.32
C THR A 68 4.23 -0.73 -3.72
N CYS A 69 3.15 -0.03 -4.14
CA CYS A 69 1.81 -0.24 -3.59
C CYS A 69 1.14 -1.40 -4.31
N MET A 70 0.84 -2.48 -3.59
CA MET A 70 0.22 -3.68 -4.17
C MET A 70 -1.29 -3.69 -3.94
N GLY A 71 -2.04 -4.05 -4.98
CA GLY A 71 -3.45 -4.43 -4.92
C GLY A 71 -3.63 -5.85 -5.43
N PHE A 72 -4.70 -6.50 -4.98
CA PHE A 72 -5.05 -7.88 -5.35
C PHE A 72 -6.54 -7.98 -5.71
N GLY A 73 -6.91 -8.98 -6.53
CA GLY A 73 -8.28 -9.30 -6.90
C GLY A 73 -9.08 -8.09 -7.40
N TYR A 74 -10.30 -7.93 -6.88
CA TYR A 74 -11.20 -6.83 -7.25
C TYR A 74 -10.56 -5.45 -7.10
N TYR A 75 -9.80 -5.22 -6.04
CA TYR A 75 -9.15 -3.93 -5.81
C TYR A 75 -8.03 -3.67 -6.83
N ALA A 76 -7.26 -4.69 -7.21
CA ALA A 76 -6.28 -4.56 -8.29
C ALA A 76 -6.96 -4.16 -9.59
N GLN A 77 -8.04 -4.85 -9.96
CA GLN A 77 -8.79 -4.55 -11.19
C GLN A 77 -9.28 -3.10 -11.19
N MET A 78 -9.88 -2.64 -10.09
CA MET A 78 -10.34 -1.25 -9.97
C MET A 78 -9.19 -0.25 -10.17
N TYR A 79 -7.99 -0.52 -9.65
CA TYR A 79 -6.85 0.37 -9.81
C TYR A 79 -6.30 0.37 -11.23
N ILE A 80 -6.31 -0.79 -11.91
CA ILE A 80 -5.93 -0.93 -13.31
C ILE A 80 -6.90 -0.12 -14.20
N ASP A 81 -8.21 -0.27 -13.98
CA ASP A 81 -9.24 0.40 -14.79
C ASP A 81 -9.15 1.94 -14.70
N GLN A 82 -8.72 2.45 -13.55
CA GLN A 82 -8.51 3.89 -13.33
C GLN A 82 -7.13 4.40 -13.78
N GLY A 83 -6.25 3.50 -14.26
CA GLY A 83 -4.88 3.82 -14.65
C GLY A 83 -3.98 4.22 -13.46
N TRP A 84 -4.32 3.77 -12.25
CA TRP A 84 -3.57 4.10 -11.02
C TRP A 84 -2.48 3.08 -10.70
N ALA A 85 -2.61 1.86 -11.22
CA ALA A 85 -1.63 0.80 -11.07
C ALA A 85 -1.51 0.00 -12.36
N ASN A 86 -0.34 -0.61 -12.56
CA ASN A 86 -0.09 -1.52 -13.67
C ASN A 86 -0.33 -2.95 -13.18
N GLN A 87 -0.95 -3.78 -14.01
CA GLN A 87 -1.00 -5.22 -13.76
C GLN A 87 0.42 -5.80 -13.83
N VAL A 88 0.75 -6.69 -12.91
CA VAL A 88 2.04 -7.38 -12.85
C VAL A 88 1.82 -8.87 -12.64
N SER A 89 2.81 -9.69 -13.02
CA SER A 89 2.81 -11.09 -12.63
C SER A 89 3.13 -11.26 -11.14
N LYS A 90 2.83 -12.44 -10.61
CA LYS A 90 3.22 -12.82 -9.25
C LYS A 90 4.73 -12.75 -9.05
N GLU A 91 5.53 -13.19 -10.02
CA GLU A 91 7.00 -13.11 -9.97
C GLU A 91 7.49 -11.67 -9.95
N GLU A 92 6.84 -10.76 -10.69
CA GLU A 92 7.15 -9.34 -10.66
C GLU A 92 6.80 -8.70 -9.31
N ALA A 93 5.63 -9.02 -8.75
CA ALA A 93 5.25 -8.59 -7.40
C ALA A 93 6.24 -9.08 -6.34
N MET A 94 6.71 -10.33 -6.46
CA MET A 94 7.73 -10.89 -5.56
C MET A 94 9.07 -10.16 -5.66
N LYS A 95 9.53 -9.81 -6.87
CA LYS A 95 10.73 -8.97 -7.06
C LYS A 95 10.57 -7.58 -6.43
N VAL A 96 9.36 -7.01 -6.44
CA VAL A 96 9.09 -5.73 -5.76
C VAL A 96 9.21 -5.87 -4.25
N LEU A 97 8.73 -6.98 -3.67
CA LEU A 97 8.89 -7.31 -2.24
C LEU A 97 10.36 -7.50 -1.85
N GLU A 98 11.12 -8.27 -2.62
CA GLU A 98 12.54 -8.54 -2.34
C GLU A 98 13.34 -7.23 -2.24
N LYS A 99 13.12 -6.32 -3.18
CA LYS A 99 13.75 -4.98 -3.17
C LYS A 99 13.29 -4.07 -2.03
N ASN A 100 12.21 -4.41 -1.31
CA ASN A 100 11.75 -3.63 -0.14
C ASN A 100 12.49 -4.03 1.14
N MET A 101 13.32 -5.09 1.11
CA MET A 101 14.15 -5.49 2.26
C MET A 101 15.50 -4.76 2.33
N GLU A 102 15.87 -4.04 1.28
CA GLU A 102 17.06 -3.17 1.23
C GLU A 102 16.88 -1.89 2.08
#